data_AF-A0A957AR00-F1
#
_entry.id   AF-A0A957AR00-F1
#
_cell.length_a   1.000
_cell.length_b   1.000
_cell.length_c   1.000
_cell.angle_alpha   90.00
_cell.angle_beta   90.00
_cell.angle_gamma   90.00
#
_symmetry.space_group_name_H-M   'P 1'
#
loop_
_entity.id
_entity.type
_entity.pdbx_description
1 polymer ?
#
loop_
_entity_poly.entity_id
_entity_poly.type
_entity_poly.pdbx_seq_one_letter_code
_entity_poly.pdbx_strand_id
1 'polypeptide(L)'
;MILRKCWLQVLPLAVLVLAACGGSPAATPTAVVLAPTSTATATHTPPPTPTATATVTPTATATATSTSTPTPSPTATATPTATPSPTPDPYAAFTIDGLTARSYGDGELRIEQTLNVTDAFTRTLVTFPSDGLNIYGFMDVPRGEGPFPVVLVLHGYVDPANYNTLTYTTRYADALARAGYLVIHPNFRNWPPSDSGPEEYRVGQAVDVLNLIALVEKQGGLETTPEGQPGPLAQADPDHIG
;
A
#
# COMPACT_ATOMS: atom_id res chain seq x y z
N MET A 1 13.15 -17.73 -73.52
CA MET A 1 13.97 -18.89 -73.12
C MET A 1 15.44 -18.50 -73.25
N ILE A 2 16.04 -17.96 -72.16
CA ILE A 2 17.48 -17.88 -71.89
C ILE A 2 17.61 -17.54 -70.39
N LEU A 3 18.40 -18.35 -69.70
CA LEU A 3 18.56 -18.50 -68.26
C LEU A 3 19.71 -17.60 -67.76
N ARG A 4 19.52 -16.80 -66.70
CA ARG A 4 20.63 -16.18 -65.92
C ARG A 4 20.21 -16.02 -64.45
N LYS A 5 20.55 -16.99 -63.59
CA LYS A 5 21.79 -17.12 -62.76
C LYS A 5 21.76 -16.32 -61.44
N CYS A 6 21.17 -16.99 -60.45
CA CYS A 6 21.53 -17.09 -59.04
C CYS A 6 22.97 -16.68 -58.69
N TRP A 7 23.16 -15.70 -57.79
CA TRP A 7 24.36 -15.54 -56.96
C TRP A 7 23.93 -15.21 -55.52
N LEU A 8 23.93 -16.27 -54.69
CA LEU A 8 24.08 -16.21 -53.25
C LEU A 8 25.45 -15.58 -52.94
N GLN A 9 25.50 -14.57 -52.08
CA GLN A 9 26.72 -14.26 -51.33
C GLN A 9 26.43 -14.31 -49.83
N VAL A 10 26.94 -15.38 -49.23
CA VAL A 10 27.06 -15.64 -47.81
C VAL A 10 28.29 -14.87 -47.32
N LEU A 11 28.12 -13.96 -46.36
CA LEU A 11 29.21 -13.26 -45.68
C LEU A 11 29.47 -13.95 -44.32
N PRO A 12 30.70 -14.41 -44.02
CA PRO A 12 30.97 -15.13 -42.78
C PRO A 12 31.30 -14.17 -41.61
N LEU A 13 30.61 -14.39 -40.50
CA LEU A 13 31.14 -14.64 -39.16
C LEU A 13 32.43 -13.90 -38.75
N ALA A 14 32.27 -12.86 -37.91
CA ALA A 14 33.32 -12.38 -37.01
C ALA A 14 32.77 -12.42 -35.57
N VAL A 15 33.05 -13.53 -34.88
CA VAL A 15 32.79 -13.70 -33.45
C VAL A 15 33.96 -13.07 -32.70
N LEU A 16 33.71 -11.95 -32.03
CA LEU A 16 34.65 -11.31 -31.11
C LEU A 16 34.26 -11.70 -29.67
N VAL A 17 35.00 -12.65 -29.09
CA VAL A 17 34.89 -13.02 -27.68
C VAL A 17 35.75 -12.06 -26.87
N LEU A 18 35.11 -11.21 -26.07
CA LEU A 18 35.77 -10.43 -25.01
C LEU A 18 35.26 -10.93 -23.66
N ALA A 19 36.07 -11.79 -23.05
CA ALA A 19 35.95 -12.16 -21.65
C ALA A 19 36.43 -10.98 -20.79
N ALA A 20 35.56 -10.45 -19.94
CA ALA A 20 35.92 -9.53 -18.88
C ALA A 20 35.32 -10.03 -17.56
N CYS A 21 36.13 -10.82 -16.83
CA CYS A 21 35.90 -11.14 -15.44
C CYS A 21 36.47 -10.00 -14.57
N GLY A 22 35.65 -9.40 -13.72
CA GLY A 22 36.08 -8.42 -12.73
C GLY A 22 35.13 -8.45 -11.54
N GLY A 23 35.39 -9.36 -10.60
CA GLY A 23 34.65 -9.47 -9.35
C GLY A 23 35.04 -8.34 -8.39
N SER A 24 34.06 -7.56 -7.95
CA SER A 24 34.22 -6.60 -6.85
C SER A 24 33.97 -7.30 -5.50
N PRO A 25 34.82 -7.08 -4.48
CA PRO A 25 34.61 -7.68 -3.16
C PRO A 25 33.45 -7.00 -2.40
N ALA A 26 32.63 -7.83 -1.77
CA ALA A 26 31.53 -7.44 -0.90
C ALA A 26 32.03 -6.72 0.36
N ALA A 27 31.42 -5.60 0.70
CA ALA A 27 31.68 -4.87 1.94
C ALA A 27 30.98 -5.56 3.12
N THR A 28 31.76 -5.87 4.16
CA THR A 28 31.30 -6.43 5.43
C THR A 28 30.50 -5.38 6.23
N PRO A 29 29.26 -5.66 6.70
CA PRO A 29 28.57 -4.74 7.59
C PRO A 29 29.11 -4.85 9.03
N THR A 30 29.58 -3.73 9.57
CA THR A 30 29.95 -3.55 10.97
C THR A 30 28.69 -3.57 11.84
N ALA A 31 28.61 -4.53 12.77
CA ALA A 31 27.55 -4.57 13.78
C ALA A 31 27.71 -3.43 14.79
N VAL A 32 26.68 -2.58 14.91
CA VAL A 32 26.59 -1.54 15.95
C VAL A 32 25.93 -2.16 17.19
N VAL A 33 26.70 -2.24 18.27
CA VAL A 33 26.24 -2.72 19.58
C VAL A 33 25.44 -1.62 20.28
N LEU A 34 24.23 -1.93 20.72
CA LEU A 34 23.34 -1.05 21.48
C LEU A 34 23.80 -0.93 22.94
N ALA A 35 23.83 0.28 23.48
CA ALA A 35 23.98 0.54 24.90
C ALA A 35 22.60 0.74 25.56
N PRO A 36 22.22 -0.02 26.61
CA PRO A 36 21.09 0.33 27.45
C PRO A 36 21.55 1.21 28.62
N THR A 37 20.58 1.88 29.26
CA THR A 37 20.37 2.01 30.72
C THR A 37 20.16 3.45 31.20
N SER A 38 19.00 3.70 31.81
CA SER A 38 18.94 4.30 33.15
C SER A 38 17.60 3.93 33.82
N THR A 39 17.70 3.14 34.89
CA THR A 39 16.59 2.72 35.76
C THR A 39 16.19 3.87 36.69
N ALA A 40 14.90 4.22 36.75
CA ALA A 40 14.38 5.21 37.69
C ALA A 40 14.27 4.62 39.11
N THR A 41 14.83 5.34 40.09
CA THR A 41 14.79 5.01 41.52
C THR A 41 13.50 5.54 42.13
N ALA A 42 12.73 4.68 42.81
CA ALA A 42 11.55 5.08 43.57
C ALA A 42 11.94 5.47 45.01
N THR A 43 11.53 6.66 45.44
CA THR A 43 11.74 7.17 46.80
C THR A 43 10.54 6.79 47.67
N HIS A 44 10.78 6.04 48.76
CA HIS A 44 9.77 5.68 49.74
C HIS A 44 9.67 6.75 50.85
N THR A 45 8.45 7.26 51.08
CA THR A 45 8.11 8.18 52.17
C THR A 45 7.69 7.39 53.41
N PRO A 46 8.17 7.74 54.63
CA PRO A 46 7.80 7.03 55.85
C PRO A 46 6.36 7.36 56.32
N PRO A 47 5.68 6.42 57.01
CA PRO A 47 4.31 6.59 57.49
C PRO A 47 4.22 7.44 58.77
N PRO A 48 3.09 8.12 59.03
CA PRO A 48 2.91 8.96 60.21
C PRO A 48 2.73 8.14 61.50
N THR A 49 3.27 8.68 62.59
CA THR A 49 3.22 8.16 63.97
C THR A 49 1.81 8.28 64.57
N PRO A 50 1.29 7.26 65.28
CA PRO A 50 -0.02 7.34 65.91
C PRO A 50 0.01 8.19 67.19
N THR A 51 -0.93 9.13 67.29
CA THR A 51 -1.19 9.97 68.47
C THR A 51 -2.13 9.23 69.44
N ALA A 52 -1.80 9.24 70.73
CA ALA A 52 -2.60 8.60 71.79
C ALA A 52 -3.94 9.33 72.01
N THR A 53 -5.03 8.57 71.95
CA THR A 53 -6.41 9.04 72.19
C THR A 53 -6.75 8.94 73.67
N ALA A 54 -7.19 10.04 74.28
CA ALA A 54 -7.67 10.05 75.66
C ALA A 54 -9.04 9.38 75.79
N THR A 55 -9.18 8.50 76.77
CA THR A 55 -10.42 7.82 77.13
C THR A 55 -11.31 8.75 77.96
N VAL A 56 -12.50 9.08 77.47
CA VAL A 56 -13.56 9.76 78.24
C VAL A 56 -14.50 8.75 78.89
N THR A 57 -14.76 8.97 80.17
CA THR A 57 -15.66 8.21 81.05
C THR A 57 -17.13 8.36 80.62
N PRO A 58 -17.94 7.28 80.56
CA PRO A 58 -19.35 7.39 80.23
C PRO A 58 -20.18 7.93 81.41
N THR A 59 -20.97 8.97 81.14
CA THR A 59 -21.98 9.52 82.06
C THR A 59 -23.33 8.86 81.81
N ALA A 60 -24.10 8.62 82.87
CA ALA A 60 -25.35 7.88 82.89
C ALA A 60 -26.40 8.39 81.88
N THR A 61 -26.95 7.43 81.14
CA THR A 61 -27.95 7.56 80.10
C THR A 61 -29.33 7.90 80.67
N ALA A 62 -29.92 9.00 80.22
CA ALA A 62 -31.34 9.29 80.43
C ALA A 62 -32.19 8.44 79.46
N THR A 63 -33.22 7.80 80.00
CA THR A 63 -34.21 7.00 79.27
C THR A 63 -34.90 7.84 78.19
N ALA A 64 -34.66 7.50 76.92
CA ALA A 64 -35.28 8.18 75.77
C ALA A 64 -36.75 7.74 75.61
N THR A 65 -37.63 8.73 75.51
CA THR A 65 -39.02 8.56 75.09
C THR A 65 -39.08 8.00 73.67
N SER A 66 -39.87 6.95 73.44
CA SER A 66 -40.05 6.31 72.14
C SER A 66 -40.61 7.31 71.12
N THR A 67 -39.72 7.83 70.28
CA THR A 67 -40.08 8.68 69.14
C THR A 67 -40.28 7.76 67.94
N SER A 68 -41.44 7.82 67.29
CA SER A 68 -41.70 7.05 66.07
C SER A 68 -40.65 7.38 65.02
N THR A 69 -39.78 6.42 64.71
CA THR A 69 -38.73 6.56 63.71
C THR A 69 -39.41 6.67 62.34
N PRO A 70 -39.22 7.75 61.57
CA PRO A 70 -39.74 7.81 60.22
C PRO A 70 -39.06 6.72 59.39
N THR A 71 -39.86 5.90 58.71
CA THR A 71 -39.37 4.89 57.77
C THR A 71 -38.47 5.57 56.73
N PRO A 72 -37.22 5.10 56.49
CA PRO A 72 -36.36 5.70 55.47
C PRO A 72 -37.05 5.58 54.12
N SER A 73 -37.31 6.73 53.49
CA SER A 73 -37.79 6.80 52.11
C SER A 73 -36.73 6.19 51.18
N PRO A 74 -37.09 5.42 50.14
CA PRO A 74 -36.11 4.86 49.21
C PRO A 74 -35.25 5.98 48.63
N THR A 75 -33.95 5.92 48.87
CA THR A 75 -32.99 6.83 48.26
C THR A 75 -32.96 6.52 46.77
N ALA A 76 -33.24 7.52 45.92
CA ALA A 76 -33.18 7.35 44.48
C ALA A 76 -31.78 6.86 44.10
N THR A 77 -31.70 5.64 43.56
CA THR A 77 -30.47 5.09 42.99
C THR A 77 -29.97 6.05 41.91
N ALA A 78 -28.74 6.55 42.06
CA ALA A 78 -28.14 7.41 41.04
C ALA A 78 -28.14 6.66 39.70
N THR A 79 -28.80 7.26 38.71
CA THR A 79 -28.75 6.75 37.33
C THR A 79 -27.28 6.72 36.89
N PRO A 80 -26.76 5.59 36.37
CA PRO A 80 -25.38 5.52 35.92
C PRO A 80 -25.12 6.62 34.90
N THR A 81 -24.08 7.43 35.14
CA THR A 81 -23.63 8.44 34.19
C THR A 81 -23.13 7.72 32.94
N ALA A 82 -23.64 8.11 31.76
CA ALA A 82 -23.20 7.54 30.51
C ALA A 82 -21.68 7.72 30.36
N THR A 83 -20.96 6.62 30.12
CA THR A 83 -19.54 6.66 29.77
C THR A 83 -19.36 7.47 28.49
N PRO A 84 -18.42 8.43 28.43
CA PRO A 84 -18.16 9.15 27.20
C PRO A 84 -17.76 8.18 26.09
N SER A 85 -18.40 8.30 24.93
CA SER A 85 -17.99 7.57 23.73
C SER A 85 -16.59 8.04 23.31
N PRO A 86 -15.69 7.14 22.89
CA PRO A 86 -14.41 7.56 22.35
C PRO A 86 -14.62 8.53 21.19
N THR A 87 -13.79 9.57 21.13
CA THR A 87 -13.74 10.46 19.97
C THR A 87 -13.16 9.66 18.79
N PRO A 88 -13.81 9.68 17.61
CA PRO A 88 -13.28 9.01 16.43
C PRO A 88 -11.86 9.51 16.10
N ASP A 89 -10.96 8.61 15.77
CA ASP A 89 -9.63 8.97 15.26
C ASP A 89 -9.75 9.49 13.83
N PRO A 90 -9.40 10.78 13.56
CA PRO A 90 -9.49 11.34 12.22
C PRO A 90 -8.53 10.69 11.21
N TYR A 91 -7.56 9.90 11.68
CA TYR A 91 -6.57 9.23 10.82
C TYR A 91 -6.83 7.74 10.63
N ALA A 92 -7.89 7.19 11.23
CA ALA A 92 -8.17 5.75 11.18
C ALA A 92 -8.14 5.19 9.75
N ALA A 93 -8.67 5.93 8.78
CA ALA A 93 -8.71 5.55 7.36
C ALA A 93 -7.33 5.46 6.67
N PHE A 94 -6.30 6.07 7.24
CA PHE A 94 -4.94 6.09 6.69
C PHE A 94 -4.01 5.06 7.34
N THR A 95 -4.48 4.38 8.38
CA THR A 95 -3.72 3.32 9.06
C THR A 95 -3.72 2.03 8.23
N ILE A 96 -2.81 1.11 8.54
CA ILE A 96 -2.80 -0.22 7.92
C ILE A 96 -4.14 -0.93 8.16
N ASP A 97 -4.67 -0.91 9.38
CA ASP A 97 -5.97 -1.50 9.71
C ASP A 97 -7.10 -0.86 8.87
N GLY A 98 -7.07 0.47 8.73
CA GLY A 98 -8.01 1.20 7.90
C GLY A 98 -7.94 0.81 6.43
N LEU A 99 -6.74 0.68 5.87
CA LEU A 99 -6.54 0.29 4.47
C LEU A 99 -6.90 -1.18 4.23
N THR A 100 -6.49 -2.09 5.12
CA THR A 100 -6.81 -3.53 5.00
C THR A 100 -8.31 -3.84 5.13
N ALA A 101 -9.08 -2.98 5.81
CA ALA A 101 -10.53 -3.12 5.91
C ALA A 101 -11.31 -2.65 4.66
N ARG A 102 -10.64 -2.03 3.68
CA ARG A 102 -11.28 -1.53 2.45
C ARG A 102 -11.44 -2.63 1.41
N SER A 103 -12.40 -2.44 0.52
CA SER A 103 -12.48 -3.16 -0.75
C SER A 103 -11.70 -2.39 -1.82
N TYR A 104 -11.10 -3.13 -2.75
CA TYR A 104 -10.30 -2.61 -3.84
C TYR A 104 -10.69 -3.28 -5.16
N GLY A 105 -10.37 -2.65 -6.29
CA GLY A 105 -10.51 -3.26 -7.62
C GLY A 105 -11.91 -3.15 -8.24
N ASP A 106 -12.62 -2.08 -7.91
CA ASP A 106 -13.87 -1.74 -8.60
C ASP A 106 -13.60 -1.24 -10.02
N GLY A 107 -14.48 -1.57 -10.97
CA GLY A 107 -14.33 -1.21 -12.38
C GLY A 107 -13.25 -2.01 -13.11
N GLU A 108 -12.64 -1.40 -14.12
CA GLU A 108 -11.80 -2.10 -15.11
C GLU A 108 -10.60 -1.27 -15.55
N LEU A 109 -9.45 -1.94 -15.70
CA LEU A 109 -8.34 -1.40 -16.45
C LEU A 109 -8.68 -1.42 -17.93
N ARG A 110 -8.36 -0.35 -18.65
CA ARG A 110 -8.65 -0.19 -20.09
C ARG A 110 -7.40 0.23 -20.85
N ILE A 111 -7.29 -0.21 -22.09
CA ILE A 111 -6.28 0.29 -23.03
C ILE A 111 -6.85 1.52 -23.74
N GLU A 112 -6.15 2.64 -23.61
CA GLU A 112 -6.51 3.91 -24.23
C GLU A 112 -5.81 4.08 -25.59
N GLN A 113 -4.54 3.72 -25.65
CA GLN A 113 -3.73 3.92 -26.85
C GLN A 113 -2.55 2.95 -26.90
N THR A 114 -2.19 2.46 -28.08
CA THR A 114 -0.87 1.84 -28.28
C THR A 114 0.20 2.92 -28.41
N LEU A 115 1.20 2.91 -27.52
CA LEU A 115 2.29 3.89 -27.51
C LEU A 115 3.51 3.41 -28.29
N ASN A 116 3.83 2.12 -28.22
CA ASN A 116 4.98 1.54 -28.91
C ASN A 116 4.79 0.04 -29.17
N VAL A 117 5.35 -0.46 -30.25
CA VAL A 117 5.39 -1.89 -30.57
C VAL A 117 6.82 -2.25 -30.93
N THR A 118 7.38 -3.23 -30.21
CA THR A 118 8.74 -3.73 -30.46
C THR A 118 8.72 -5.23 -30.73
N ASP A 119 9.88 -5.78 -31.07
CA ASP A 119 10.06 -7.24 -31.18
C ASP A 119 9.99 -7.95 -29.80
N ALA A 120 10.13 -7.21 -28.69
CA ALA A 120 10.15 -7.78 -27.34
C ALA A 120 8.82 -7.61 -26.58
N PHE A 121 8.15 -6.48 -26.75
CA PHE A 121 6.90 -6.15 -26.06
C PHE A 121 6.07 -5.11 -26.82
N THR A 122 4.79 -5.02 -26.49
CA THR A 122 3.89 -3.93 -26.87
C THR A 122 3.64 -3.05 -25.66
N ARG A 123 3.81 -1.73 -25.81
CA ARG A 123 3.46 -0.73 -24.80
C ARG A 123 2.15 -0.05 -25.12
N THR A 124 1.25 0.00 -24.14
CA THR A 124 -0.01 0.74 -24.20
C THR A 124 -0.08 1.81 -23.11
N LEU A 125 -0.79 2.90 -23.39
CA LEU A 125 -1.36 3.78 -22.39
C LEU A 125 -2.60 3.08 -21.84
N VAL A 126 -2.69 3.01 -20.52
CA VAL A 126 -3.82 2.39 -19.82
C VAL A 126 -4.43 3.38 -18.84
N THR A 127 -5.70 3.18 -18.54
CA THR A 127 -6.42 3.87 -17.46
C THR A 127 -7.10 2.86 -16.56
N PHE A 128 -7.27 3.20 -15.29
CA PHE A 128 -8.08 2.43 -14.35
C PHE A 128 -8.72 3.36 -13.29
N PRO A 129 -9.88 3.00 -12.75
CA PRO A 129 -10.54 3.78 -11.71
C PRO A 129 -9.90 3.57 -10.34
N SER A 130 -9.88 4.62 -9.52
CA SER A 130 -9.47 4.58 -8.10
C SER A 130 -10.15 5.69 -7.33
N ASP A 131 -11.01 5.37 -6.36
CA ASP A 131 -11.76 6.33 -5.53
C ASP A 131 -12.48 7.45 -6.33
N GLY A 132 -13.06 7.08 -7.48
CA GLY A 132 -13.75 8.02 -8.37
C GLY A 132 -12.84 8.86 -9.29
N LEU A 133 -11.53 8.59 -9.27
CA LEU A 133 -10.53 9.16 -10.18
C LEU A 133 -10.22 8.18 -11.32
N ASN A 134 -9.83 8.71 -12.48
CA ASN A 134 -9.17 7.95 -13.53
C ASN A 134 -7.66 8.09 -13.39
N ILE A 135 -6.99 6.98 -13.10
CA ILE A 135 -5.54 6.91 -12.96
C ILE A 135 -4.96 6.34 -14.24
N TYR A 136 -4.05 7.09 -14.84
CA TYR A 136 -3.37 6.68 -16.05
C TYR A 136 -2.04 6.02 -15.72
N GLY A 137 -1.54 5.25 -16.68
CA GLY A 137 -0.23 4.64 -16.64
C GLY A 137 0.14 4.08 -18.01
N PHE A 138 1.25 3.36 -18.08
CA PHE A 138 1.54 2.53 -19.23
C PHE A 138 1.69 1.07 -18.83
N MET A 139 1.43 0.17 -19.77
CA MET A 139 1.58 -1.26 -19.60
C MET A 139 2.43 -1.83 -20.73
N ASP A 140 3.39 -2.68 -20.38
CA ASP A 140 4.21 -3.44 -21.32
C ASP A 140 3.83 -4.90 -21.26
N VAL A 141 3.38 -5.44 -22.39
CA VAL A 141 3.05 -6.86 -22.54
C VAL A 141 4.13 -7.54 -23.39
N PRO A 142 4.90 -8.50 -22.83
CA PRO A 142 5.89 -9.25 -23.58
C PRO A 142 5.29 -9.97 -24.80
N ARG A 143 6.08 -10.17 -25.85
CA ARG A 143 5.70 -11.05 -26.96
C ARG A 143 5.68 -12.51 -26.49
N GLY A 144 4.79 -13.30 -27.07
CA GLY A 144 4.67 -14.73 -26.80
C GLY A 144 3.34 -15.08 -26.13
N GLU A 145 3.19 -16.34 -25.79
CA GLU A 145 2.05 -16.85 -25.03
C GLU A 145 2.31 -16.60 -23.54
N GLY A 146 1.31 -16.03 -22.85
CA GLY A 146 1.34 -15.86 -21.40
C GLY A 146 0.86 -17.14 -20.68
N PRO A 147 0.47 -17.04 -19.39
CA PRO A 147 0.42 -15.81 -18.61
C PRO A 147 1.83 -15.37 -18.16
N PHE A 148 2.02 -14.06 -18.01
CA PHE A 148 3.27 -13.46 -17.56
C PHE A 148 3.13 -12.99 -16.11
N PRO A 149 4.13 -13.25 -15.24
CA PRO A 149 4.16 -12.61 -13.92
C PRO A 149 4.14 -11.09 -14.07
N VAL A 150 3.43 -10.43 -13.17
CA VAL A 150 3.17 -8.99 -13.24
C VAL A 150 4.12 -8.24 -12.31
N VAL A 151 4.68 -7.13 -12.79
CA VAL A 151 5.47 -6.21 -11.96
C VAL A 151 4.91 -4.81 -12.02
N LEU A 152 4.63 -4.22 -10.86
CA LEU A 152 4.21 -2.82 -10.74
C LEU A 152 5.44 -1.93 -10.54
N VAL A 153 5.86 -1.20 -11.58
CA VAL A 153 6.98 -0.27 -11.49
C VAL A 153 6.48 1.08 -11.03
N LEU A 154 6.72 1.41 -9.77
CA LEU A 154 6.30 2.67 -9.15
C LEU A 154 7.38 3.75 -9.28
N HIS A 155 7.00 4.97 -9.64
CA HIS A 155 7.94 6.09 -9.69
C HIS A 155 7.97 6.90 -8.39
N GLY A 156 9.13 7.45 -8.07
CA GLY A 156 9.27 8.52 -7.07
C GLY A 156 8.73 9.86 -7.56
N TYR A 157 8.92 10.92 -6.75
CA TYR A 157 8.46 12.25 -7.08
C TYR A 157 9.10 12.80 -8.37
N VAL A 158 8.25 13.34 -9.24
CA VAL A 158 8.58 14.21 -10.37
C VAL A 158 7.67 15.42 -10.24
N ASP A 159 8.12 16.62 -10.58
CA ASP A 159 7.22 17.79 -10.59
C ASP A 159 6.06 17.55 -11.58
N PRO A 160 4.78 17.57 -11.16
CA PRO A 160 3.63 17.34 -12.03
C PRO A 160 3.59 18.24 -13.26
N ALA A 161 4.08 19.47 -13.17
CA ALA A 161 4.13 20.40 -14.30
C ALA A 161 5.09 19.96 -15.42
N ASN A 162 6.03 19.07 -15.08
CA ASN A 162 7.05 18.54 -15.98
C ASN A 162 6.90 17.03 -16.21
N TYR A 163 5.83 16.43 -15.68
CA TYR A 163 5.63 14.99 -15.77
C TYR A 163 5.17 14.57 -17.16
N ASN A 164 5.70 13.42 -17.60
CA ASN A 164 5.29 12.72 -18.80
C ASN A 164 5.11 11.24 -18.44
N THR A 165 4.08 10.59 -18.97
CA THR A 165 3.81 9.15 -18.73
C THR A 165 5.04 8.27 -18.97
N LEU A 166 5.83 8.59 -20.01
CA LEU A 166 7.12 7.94 -20.24
C LEU A 166 8.22 8.80 -19.61
N THR A 167 8.82 8.31 -18.53
CA THR A 167 9.81 9.03 -17.71
C THR A 167 11.03 8.17 -17.41
N TYR A 168 11.84 8.56 -16.41
CA TYR A 168 13.10 7.88 -16.07
C TYR A 168 12.93 6.40 -15.70
N THR A 169 11.75 5.98 -15.25
CA THR A 169 11.40 4.59 -14.90
C THR A 169 11.15 3.71 -16.11
N THR A 170 10.89 4.29 -17.29
CA THR A 170 10.61 3.56 -18.53
C THR A 170 11.65 2.50 -18.85
N ARG A 171 12.94 2.80 -18.63
CA ARG A 171 14.04 1.83 -18.87
C ARG A 171 13.96 0.58 -17.97
N TYR A 172 13.39 0.67 -16.78
CA TYR A 172 13.23 -0.46 -15.88
C TYR A 172 12.06 -1.34 -16.34
N ALA A 173 10.95 -0.72 -16.74
CA ALA A 173 9.83 -1.42 -17.34
C ALA A 173 10.23 -2.16 -18.63
N ASP A 174 10.97 -1.48 -19.52
CA ASP A 174 11.55 -2.08 -20.72
C ASP A 174 12.40 -3.34 -20.40
N ALA A 175 13.25 -3.27 -19.37
CA ALA A 175 14.14 -4.37 -19.01
C ALA A 175 13.36 -5.57 -18.45
N LEU A 176 12.35 -5.31 -17.63
CA LEU A 176 11.46 -6.34 -17.07
C LEU A 176 10.58 -6.97 -18.16
N ALA A 177 10.01 -6.17 -19.05
CA ALA A 177 9.22 -6.67 -20.17
C ALA A 177 10.04 -7.58 -21.10
N ARG A 178 11.29 -7.19 -21.41
CA ARG A 178 12.24 -8.06 -22.15
C ARG A 178 12.61 -9.34 -21.41
N ALA A 179 12.48 -9.36 -20.08
CA ALA A 179 12.72 -10.52 -19.25
C ALA A 179 11.47 -11.40 -19.05
N GLY A 180 10.34 -11.07 -19.69
CA GLY A 180 9.12 -11.87 -19.65
C GLY A 180 8.13 -11.51 -18.54
N TYR A 181 8.22 -10.29 -18.00
CA TYR A 181 7.23 -9.78 -17.04
C TYR A 181 6.24 -8.85 -17.74
N LEU A 182 4.95 -8.98 -17.44
CA LEU A 182 3.98 -7.93 -17.79
C LEU A 182 4.19 -6.78 -16.81
N VAL A 183 4.50 -5.60 -17.31
CA VAL A 183 4.83 -4.45 -16.46
C VAL A 183 3.72 -3.44 -16.50
N ILE A 184 3.25 -2.98 -15.34
CA ILE A 184 2.34 -1.84 -15.25
C ILE A 184 3.02 -0.72 -14.46
N HIS A 185 3.02 0.48 -15.02
CA HIS A 185 3.55 1.67 -14.38
C HIS A 185 2.44 2.72 -14.25
N PRO A 186 1.84 2.91 -13.06
CA PRO A 186 0.88 3.98 -12.84
C PRO A 186 1.58 5.33 -12.77
N ASN A 187 0.90 6.39 -13.21
CA ASN A 187 1.36 7.76 -13.04
C ASN A 187 1.10 8.29 -11.62
N PHE A 188 0.25 7.63 -10.82
CA PHE A 188 -0.39 8.14 -9.60
C PHE A 188 -1.38 9.29 -9.84
N ARG A 189 -2.36 9.43 -8.94
CA ARG A 189 -3.22 10.61 -8.86
C ARG A 189 -2.39 11.88 -8.71
N ASN A 190 -2.85 12.99 -9.29
CA ASN A 190 -2.14 14.29 -9.35
C ASN A 190 -0.94 14.36 -10.32
N TRP A 191 -0.64 13.28 -11.05
CA TRP A 191 0.38 13.26 -12.11
C TRP A 191 -0.28 13.04 -13.48
N PRO A 192 -0.27 14.05 -14.36
CA PRO A 192 -1.00 13.99 -15.62
C PRO A 192 -0.64 12.78 -16.50
N PRO A 193 -1.60 12.22 -17.27
CA PRO A 193 -2.98 12.67 -17.38
C PRO A 193 -3.93 12.07 -16.32
N SER A 194 -3.41 11.49 -15.23
CA SER A 194 -4.26 11.08 -14.10
C SER A 194 -5.02 12.26 -13.51
N ASP A 195 -6.24 11.98 -13.06
CA ASP A 195 -7.05 12.95 -12.36
C ASP A 195 -6.37 13.42 -11.06
N SER A 196 -6.75 14.61 -10.61
CA SER A 196 -6.28 15.17 -9.33
C SER A 196 -7.25 14.82 -8.21
N GLY A 197 -6.73 14.54 -7.02
CA GLY A 197 -7.54 14.16 -5.86
C GLY A 197 -6.75 14.19 -4.55
N PRO A 198 -7.43 13.87 -3.42
CA PRO A 198 -6.82 13.88 -2.09
C PRO A 198 -5.57 12.99 -2.00
N GLU A 199 -4.55 13.50 -1.31
CA GLU A 199 -3.22 12.88 -1.17
C GLU A 199 -2.65 13.12 0.24
N GLU A 200 -3.47 12.95 1.26
CA GLU A 200 -3.04 13.06 2.65
C GLU A 200 -1.99 11.99 2.95
N TYR A 201 -0.82 12.42 3.42
CA TYR A 201 0.27 11.53 3.82
C TYR A 201 0.75 10.54 2.73
N ARG A 202 0.50 10.82 1.45
CA ARG A 202 0.77 9.94 0.30
C ARG A 202 -0.04 8.64 0.28
N VAL A 203 -1.11 8.55 1.07
CA VAL A 203 -1.95 7.35 1.15
C VAL A 203 -2.82 7.19 -0.09
N GLY A 204 -3.12 8.27 -0.81
CA GLY A 204 -3.82 8.20 -2.08
C GLY A 204 -3.05 7.38 -3.12
N GLN A 205 -1.73 7.56 -3.22
CA GLN A 205 -0.88 6.75 -4.10
C GLN A 205 -0.91 5.28 -3.70
N ALA A 206 -0.87 4.98 -2.40
CA ALA A 206 -0.96 3.60 -1.91
C ALA A 206 -2.32 2.97 -2.28
N VAL A 207 -3.41 3.74 -2.16
CA VAL A 207 -4.75 3.30 -2.57
C VAL A 207 -4.83 3.05 -4.07
N ASP A 208 -4.22 3.89 -4.91
CA ASP A 208 -4.18 3.68 -6.37
C ASP A 208 -3.48 2.36 -6.72
N VAL A 209 -2.37 2.05 -6.04
CA VAL A 209 -1.63 0.79 -6.22
C VAL A 209 -2.46 -0.40 -5.75
N LEU A 210 -3.10 -0.31 -4.59
CA LEU A 210 -3.94 -1.39 -4.06
C LEU A 210 -5.16 -1.67 -4.95
N ASN A 211 -5.79 -0.62 -5.50
CA ASN A 211 -6.83 -0.77 -6.52
C ASN A 211 -6.31 -1.46 -7.78
N LEU A 212 -5.14 -1.05 -8.28
CA LEU A 212 -4.52 -1.66 -9.45
C LEU A 212 -4.18 -3.15 -9.22
N ILE A 213 -3.60 -3.50 -8.07
CA ILE A 213 -3.31 -4.90 -7.71
C ILE A 213 -4.61 -5.72 -7.73
N ALA A 214 -5.66 -5.26 -7.07
CA ALA A 214 -6.95 -5.95 -7.05
C ALA A 214 -7.58 -6.08 -8.45
N LEU A 215 -7.39 -5.11 -9.35
CA LEU A 215 -7.80 -5.23 -10.75
C LEU A 215 -7.01 -6.31 -11.48
N VAL A 216 -5.69 -6.40 -11.26
CA VAL A 216 -4.85 -7.46 -11.84
C VAL A 216 -5.27 -8.84 -11.34
N GLU A 217 -5.50 -9.01 -10.04
CA GLU A 217 -5.98 -10.26 -9.45
C GLU A 217 -7.34 -10.69 -10.04
N LYS A 218 -8.24 -9.72 -10.26
CA LYS A 218 -9.60 -9.98 -10.73
C LYS A 218 -9.70 -10.20 -12.24
N GLN A 219 -8.84 -9.54 -13.04
CA GLN A 219 -8.93 -9.49 -14.50
C GLN A 219 -7.81 -10.24 -15.22
N GLY A 220 -6.74 -10.60 -14.52
CA GLY A 220 -5.65 -11.40 -15.06
C GLY A 220 -6.18 -12.72 -15.62
N GLY A 221 -5.74 -13.07 -16.83
CA GLY A 221 -6.18 -14.30 -17.50
C GLY A 221 -7.59 -14.25 -18.10
N LEU A 222 -8.34 -13.15 -17.94
CA LEU A 222 -9.64 -13.00 -18.59
C LEU A 222 -9.45 -12.57 -20.05
N GLU A 223 -9.81 -13.45 -20.98
CA GLU A 223 -9.74 -13.20 -22.43
C GLU A 223 -10.63 -12.04 -22.88
N THR A 224 -11.73 -11.79 -22.15
CA THR A 224 -12.69 -10.72 -22.47
C THR A 224 -13.13 -9.96 -21.23
N THR A 225 -13.39 -8.66 -21.40
CA THR A 225 -14.14 -7.87 -20.40
C THR A 225 -15.59 -8.35 -20.31
N PRO A 226 -16.34 -8.03 -19.23
CA PRO A 226 -17.78 -8.23 -19.14
C PRO A 226 -18.59 -7.69 -20.34
N GLU A 227 -18.11 -6.65 -21.03
CA GLU A 227 -18.71 -6.11 -22.24
C GLU A 227 -18.28 -6.84 -23.53
N GLY A 228 -17.47 -7.89 -23.42
CA GLY A 228 -17.03 -8.74 -24.54
C GLY A 228 -15.88 -8.16 -25.37
N GLN A 229 -15.18 -7.13 -24.90
CA GLN A 229 -13.95 -6.62 -25.53
C GLN A 229 -12.76 -7.48 -25.13
N PRO A 230 -11.66 -7.56 -25.92
CA PRO A 230 -10.45 -8.24 -25.49
C PRO A 230 -9.96 -7.74 -24.12
N GLY A 231 -9.72 -8.66 -23.20
CA GLY A 231 -9.27 -8.33 -21.85
C GLY A 231 -7.86 -7.74 -21.88
N PRO A 232 -7.65 -6.51 -21.40
CA PRO A 232 -6.33 -5.88 -21.46
C PRO A 232 -5.29 -6.61 -20.61
N LEU A 233 -5.73 -7.40 -19.63
CA LEU A 233 -4.92 -8.20 -18.72
C LEU A 233 -5.01 -9.71 -19.03
N ALA A 234 -5.47 -10.11 -20.23
CA ALA A 234 -5.60 -11.52 -20.60
C ALA A 234 -4.29 -12.31 -20.46
N GLN A 235 -3.14 -11.65 -20.68
CA GLN A 235 -1.83 -12.28 -20.56
C GLN A 235 -1.17 -12.09 -19.18
N ALA A 236 -1.84 -11.47 -18.21
CA ALA A 236 -1.33 -11.33 -16.85
C ALA A 236 -1.56 -12.61 -16.04
N ASP A 237 -0.56 -13.01 -15.25
CA ASP A 237 -0.70 -14.02 -14.21
C ASP A 237 -1.19 -13.35 -12.91
N PRO A 238 -2.46 -13.55 -12.50
CA PRO A 238 -3.01 -12.88 -11.32
C PRO A 238 -2.41 -13.39 -10.00
N ASP A 239 -1.79 -14.58 -9.99
CA ASP A 239 -1.24 -15.20 -8.78
C ASP A 239 0.23 -14.81 -8.53
N HIS A 240 0.87 -14.11 -9.49
CA HIS A 240 2.28 -13.72 -9.43
C HIS A 240 2.47 -12.23 -9.70
N ILE A 241 2.21 -11.42 -8.67
CA ILE A 241 2.33 -9.95 -8.71
C ILE A 241 3.49 -9.49 -7.80
N GLY A 242 4.35 -8.61 -8.28
CA GLY A 242 5.51 -8.06 -7.56
C GLY A 242 5.80 -6.59 -7.79
#